data_AF-A0A9J6GNX3-F1
#
_entry.id   AF-A0A9J6GNX3-F1
#
_cell.length_a   1.000
_cell.length_b   1.000
_cell.length_c   1.000
_cell.angle_alpha   90.00
_cell.angle_beta   90.00
_cell.angle_gamma   90.00
#
_symmetry.space_group_name_H-M   'P 1'
#
loop_
_entity.id
_entity.type
_entity.pdbx_description
1 polymer ?
#
loop_
_entity_poly.entity_id
_entity_poly.type
_entity_poly.pdbx_seq_one_letter_code
_entity_poly.pdbx_strand_id
1 'polypeptide(L)'
;MSGHLNGVQAFIRQTVPQALYEHCSVHSFNLALLHSCKLPSIRNCLGTVSAVCAFVRASPQRTNRLQDEVENLTQERKSVLSFCQTRWVESQDALQRFLELYTLRLLEDFKEYGISSDTSSKAFQLLSAIPKLEFVVSLQVSGDLFSLTLPLCKFLQKVECDLSQLCDHIKDAIDDLSLKQLRAETEFREFF
;
A
#
# COMPACT_ATOMS: atom_id res chain seq x y z
N MET A 1 8.06 -15.24 16.43
CA MET A 1 7.96 -14.67 17.81
C MET A 1 7.24 -15.62 18.77
N SER A 2 6.09 -16.21 18.40
CA SER A 2 5.23 -17.04 19.26
C SER A 2 5.59 -18.53 19.39
N GLY A 3 6.69 -18.99 18.80
CA GLY A 3 7.03 -20.42 18.81
C GLY A 3 7.23 -20.94 20.24
N HIS A 4 6.52 -22.02 20.60
CA HIS A 4 6.59 -22.59 21.95
C HIS A 4 7.94 -23.27 22.27
N LEU A 5 8.63 -23.80 21.25
CA LEU A 5 9.90 -24.52 21.45
C LEU A 5 11.12 -23.61 21.25
N ASN A 6 11.21 -22.95 20.08
CA ASN A 6 12.37 -22.14 19.68
C ASN A 6 11.97 -20.68 19.35
N GLY A 7 10.83 -20.20 19.83
CA GLY A 7 10.41 -18.81 19.66
C GLY A 7 11.01 -17.90 20.72
N VAL A 8 11.12 -16.61 20.40
CA VAL A 8 11.57 -15.57 21.34
C VAL A 8 10.75 -15.60 22.64
N GLN A 9 9.43 -15.84 22.56
CA GLN A 9 8.57 -16.05 23.72
C GLN A 9 9.08 -17.18 24.64
N ALA A 10 9.46 -18.32 24.07
CA ALA A 10 9.92 -19.48 24.84
C ALA A 10 11.22 -19.15 25.59
N PHE A 11 12.18 -18.51 24.91
CA PHE A 11 13.43 -18.06 25.52
C PHE A 11 13.22 -17.03 26.63
N ILE A 12 12.34 -16.04 26.44
CA ILE A 12 12.02 -15.05 27.49
C ILE A 12 11.39 -15.76 28.69
N ARG A 13 10.46 -16.68 28.47
CA ARG A 13 9.78 -17.41 29.56
C ARG A 13 10.69 -18.36 30.33
N GLN A 14 11.78 -18.86 29.73
CA GLN A 14 12.81 -19.61 30.47
C GLN A 14 13.48 -18.74 31.54
N THR A 15 13.63 -17.43 31.27
CA THR A 15 14.25 -16.48 32.20
C THR A 15 13.22 -15.86 33.15
N VAL A 16 12.03 -15.53 32.62
CA VAL A 16 10.93 -14.90 33.36
C VAL A 16 9.63 -15.68 33.11
N PRO A 17 9.34 -16.71 33.91
CA PRO A 17 8.18 -17.59 33.70
C PRO A 17 6.82 -16.87 33.73
N GLN A 18 6.75 -15.75 34.46
CA GLN A 18 5.55 -14.93 34.60
C GLN A 18 5.29 -14.03 33.38
N ALA A 19 6.20 -13.98 32.39
CA ALA A 19 6.05 -13.11 31.24
C ALA A 19 4.84 -13.52 30.38
N LEU A 20 3.87 -12.61 30.29
CA LEU A 20 2.73 -12.73 29.40
C LEU A 20 3.19 -12.56 27.96
N TYR A 21 2.62 -13.36 27.07
CA TYR A 21 2.85 -13.24 25.64
C TYR A 21 1.62 -12.63 25.00
N GLU A 22 1.81 -11.50 24.34
CA GLU A 22 0.79 -10.77 23.61
C GLU A 22 1.22 -10.67 22.15
N HIS A 23 0.26 -10.74 21.22
CA HIS A 23 0.54 -10.49 19.82
C HIS A 23 0.68 -8.98 19.57
N CYS A 24 1.54 -8.60 18.61
CA CYS A 24 1.68 -7.21 18.23
C CYS A 24 0.39 -6.69 17.58
N SER A 25 -0.25 -5.71 18.19
CA SER A 25 -1.50 -5.11 17.70
C SER A 25 -1.38 -4.53 16.28
N VAL A 26 -0.24 -3.89 15.95
CA VAL A 26 0.06 -3.41 14.58
C VAL A 26 0.06 -4.58 13.59
N HIS A 27 0.67 -5.71 13.98
CA HIS A 27 0.75 -6.87 13.12
C HIS A 27 -0.65 -7.48 12.89
N SER A 28 -1.43 -7.64 13.95
CA SER A 28 -2.81 -8.10 13.87
C SER A 28 -3.68 -7.19 12.99
N PHE A 29 -3.53 -5.87 13.14
CA PHE A 29 -4.23 -4.89 12.32
C PHE A 29 -3.84 -4.99 10.83
N ASN A 30 -2.54 -5.05 10.53
CA ASN A 30 -2.06 -5.24 9.16
C ASN A 30 -2.57 -6.55 8.54
N LEU A 31 -2.69 -7.63 9.31
CA LEU A 31 -3.26 -8.90 8.83
C LEU A 31 -4.75 -8.77 8.49
N ALA A 32 -5.52 -8.03 9.30
CA ALA A 32 -6.93 -7.76 9.00
C ALA A 32 -7.09 -6.98 7.69
N LEU A 33 -6.29 -5.93 7.50
CA LEU A 33 -6.27 -5.12 6.28
C LEU A 33 -5.87 -5.94 5.04
N LEU A 34 -4.81 -6.74 5.15
CA LEU A 34 -4.38 -7.68 4.12
C LEU A 34 -5.48 -8.69 3.74
N HIS A 35 -6.24 -9.15 4.73
CA HIS A 35 -7.36 -10.05 4.50
C HIS A 35 -8.45 -9.37 3.68
N SER A 36 -8.80 -8.12 3.98
CA SER A 36 -9.78 -7.33 3.23
C SER A 36 -9.37 -7.12 1.76
N CYS A 37 -8.07 -7.00 1.48
CA CYS A 37 -7.55 -6.88 0.12
C CYS A 37 -7.56 -8.17 -0.72
N LYS A 38 -8.11 -9.28 -0.22
CA LYS A 38 -8.20 -10.54 -0.99
C LYS A 38 -9.25 -10.53 -2.08
N LEU A 39 -10.15 -9.54 -2.09
CA LEU A 39 -11.12 -9.35 -3.17
C LEU A 39 -10.40 -9.30 -4.52
N PRO A 40 -10.80 -10.09 -5.55
CA PRO A 40 -10.00 -10.24 -6.77
C PRO A 40 -9.64 -8.92 -7.47
N SER A 41 -10.59 -7.98 -7.57
CA SER A 41 -10.36 -6.67 -8.19
C SER A 41 -9.27 -5.86 -7.47
N ILE A 42 -9.38 -5.75 -6.14
CA ILE A 42 -8.40 -5.09 -5.27
C ILE A 42 -7.06 -5.82 -5.31
N ARG A 43 -7.05 -7.15 -5.15
CA ARG A 43 -5.84 -7.96 -5.20
C ARG A 43 -5.10 -7.79 -6.53
N ASN A 44 -5.81 -7.82 -7.64
CA ASN A 44 -5.23 -7.67 -8.98
C ASN A 44 -4.70 -6.25 -9.22
N CYS A 45 -5.43 -5.24 -8.73
CA CYS A 45 -5.00 -3.84 -8.75
C CYS A 45 -3.68 -3.66 -7.96
N LEU A 46 -3.63 -4.07 -6.70
CA LEU A 46 -2.43 -3.99 -5.87
C LEU A 46 -1.26 -4.83 -6.44
N GLY A 47 -1.57 -5.98 -7.04
CA GLY A 47 -0.58 -6.80 -7.75
C GLY A 47 0.02 -6.07 -8.95
N THR A 48 -0.79 -5.33 -9.70
CA THR A 48 -0.33 -4.51 -10.84
C THR A 48 0.51 -3.33 -10.34
N VAL A 49 0.08 -2.61 -9.30
CA VAL A 49 0.90 -1.55 -8.67
C VAL A 49 2.26 -2.08 -8.23
N SER A 50 2.27 -3.25 -7.57
CA SER A 50 3.50 -3.93 -7.16
C SER A 50 4.39 -4.28 -8.37
N ALA A 51 3.81 -4.81 -9.45
CA ALA A 51 4.54 -5.14 -10.66
C ALA A 51 5.15 -3.91 -11.33
N VAL A 52 4.45 -2.77 -11.32
CA VAL A 52 4.99 -1.49 -11.82
C VAL A 52 6.14 -1.00 -10.94
N CYS A 53 5.99 -1.04 -9.61
CA CYS A 53 7.08 -0.67 -8.70
C CYS A 53 8.33 -1.55 -8.93
N ALA A 54 8.14 -2.86 -9.08
CA ALA A 54 9.21 -3.79 -9.39
C ALA A 54 9.85 -3.50 -10.76
N PHE A 55 9.04 -3.20 -11.77
CA PHE A 55 9.52 -2.80 -13.10
C PHE A 55 10.42 -1.58 -13.01
N VAL A 56 9.99 -0.50 -12.35
CA VAL A 56 10.79 0.73 -12.21
C VAL A 56 12.10 0.44 -11.47
N ARG A 57 12.04 -0.25 -10.33
CA ARG A 57 13.21 -0.51 -9.47
C ARG A 57 14.20 -1.50 -10.05
N ALA A 58 13.78 -2.34 -10.99
CA ALA A 58 14.67 -3.31 -11.62
C ALA A 58 15.72 -2.66 -12.55
N SER A 59 15.71 -1.34 -12.75
CA SER A 59 16.82 -0.62 -13.41
C SER A 59 17.04 0.76 -12.79
N PRO A 60 18.29 1.13 -12.45
CA PRO A 60 18.64 2.48 -12.02
C PRO A 60 18.22 3.54 -13.03
N GLN A 61 18.31 3.26 -14.33
CA GLN A 61 17.92 4.20 -15.37
C GLN A 61 16.40 4.47 -15.36
N ARG A 62 15.57 3.43 -15.18
CA ARG A 62 14.11 3.59 -15.07
C ARG A 62 13.74 4.35 -13.81
N THR A 63 14.45 4.07 -12.72
CA THR A 63 14.28 4.75 -11.45
C THR A 63 14.63 6.24 -11.54
N ASN A 64 15.78 6.58 -12.15
CA ASN A 64 16.20 7.97 -12.33
C ASN A 64 15.22 8.72 -13.24
N ARG A 65 14.80 8.11 -14.36
CA ARG A 65 13.83 8.74 -15.27
C ARG A 65 12.49 9.04 -14.59
N LEU A 66 12.01 8.16 -13.71
CA LEU A 66 10.82 8.44 -12.90
C LEU A 66 11.07 9.61 -11.94
N GLN A 67 12.23 9.66 -11.28
CA GLN A 67 12.58 10.75 -10.38
C GLN A 67 12.65 12.09 -11.11
N ASP A 68 13.29 12.13 -12.29
CA ASP A 68 13.39 13.33 -13.12
C ASP A 68 11.99 13.82 -13.52
N GLU A 69 11.09 12.91 -13.91
CA GLU A 69 9.73 13.25 -14.28
C GLU A 69 8.91 13.80 -13.10
N VAL A 70 9.06 13.19 -11.92
CA VAL A 70 8.43 13.67 -10.68
C VAL A 70 8.97 15.05 -10.30
N GLU A 71 10.28 15.26 -10.36
CA GLU A 71 10.93 16.52 -10.03
C GLU A 71 10.52 17.64 -10.99
N ASN A 72 10.42 17.35 -12.30
CA ASN A 72 9.94 18.30 -13.30
C ASN A 72 8.50 18.78 -13.04
N LEU A 73 7.65 17.92 -12.49
CA LEU A 73 6.22 18.22 -12.32
C LEU A 73 5.87 18.74 -10.92
N THR A 74 6.61 18.33 -9.90
CA THR A 74 6.36 18.72 -8.49
C THR A 74 7.33 19.76 -7.95
N GLN A 75 8.44 20.02 -8.65
CA GLN A 75 9.58 20.79 -8.15
C GLN A 75 10.21 20.19 -6.89
N GLU A 76 9.88 18.94 -6.56
CA GLU A 76 10.39 18.19 -5.41
C GLU A 76 10.97 16.85 -5.84
N ARG A 77 12.15 16.52 -5.33
CA ARG A 77 12.75 15.20 -5.55
C ARG A 77 12.20 14.20 -4.54
N LYS A 78 11.14 13.48 -4.90
CA LYS A 78 10.54 12.42 -4.05
C LYS A 78 11.31 11.10 -4.16
N SER A 79 11.25 10.29 -3.09
CA SER A 79 11.88 8.96 -3.05
C SER A 79 11.18 7.96 -3.99
N VAL A 80 11.91 6.93 -4.42
CA VAL A 80 11.42 5.91 -5.36
C VAL A 80 10.23 5.15 -4.78
N LEU A 81 9.23 4.87 -5.62
CA LEU A 81 8.09 4.00 -5.31
C LEU A 81 8.56 2.69 -4.67
N SER A 82 8.08 2.41 -3.47
CA SER A 82 8.31 1.14 -2.77
C SER A 82 6.98 0.61 -2.29
N PHE A 83 6.36 -0.29 -3.06
CA PHE A 83 5.15 -0.96 -2.62
C PHE A 83 5.50 -2.28 -1.92
N CYS A 84 5.04 -2.45 -0.68
CA CYS A 84 5.25 -3.66 0.09
C CYS A 84 3.92 -4.11 0.68
N GLN A 85 3.25 -5.06 0.03
CA GLN A 85 1.90 -5.48 0.39
C GLN A 85 1.74 -5.77 1.90
N THR A 86 2.78 -6.30 2.55
CA THR A 86 2.78 -6.64 3.98
C THR A 86 3.07 -5.48 4.95
N ARG A 87 3.45 -4.30 4.44
CA ARG A 87 3.75 -3.10 5.22
C ARG A 87 2.84 -1.96 4.79
N TRP A 88 1.72 -1.83 5.49
CA TRP A 88 0.61 -0.97 5.10
C TRP A 88 0.99 0.52 5.04
N VAL A 89 1.67 1.02 6.07
CA VAL A 89 2.13 2.43 6.13
C VAL A 89 3.08 2.76 4.98
N GLU A 90 4.03 1.88 4.67
CA GLU A 90 4.97 2.08 3.54
C GLU A 90 4.25 2.01 2.18
N SER A 91 3.16 1.23 2.08
CA SER A 91 2.40 1.05 0.83
C SER A 91 1.50 2.23 0.48
N GLN A 92 1.10 3.04 1.46
CA GLN A 92 0.27 4.22 1.21
C GLN A 92 1.02 5.26 0.39
N ASP A 93 2.27 5.56 0.74
CA ASP A 93 3.11 6.49 -0.04
C ASP A 93 3.26 6.03 -1.49
N ALA A 94 3.38 4.72 -1.70
CA ALA A 94 3.49 4.14 -3.03
C ALA A 94 2.17 4.23 -3.82
N LEU A 95 1.01 3.98 -3.19
CA LEU A 95 -0.29 4.14 -3.85
C LEU A 95 -0.61 5.59 -4.16
N GLN A 96 -0.34 6.51 -3.23
CA GLN A 96 -0.54 7.94 -3.45
C GLN A 96 0.33 8.45 -4.61
N ARG A 97 1.59 8.05 -4.66
CA ARG A 97 2.48 8.41 -5.79
C ARG A 97 2.15 7.65 -7.09
N PHE A 98 1.52 6.49 -7.01
CA PHE A 98 1.01 5.78 -8.19
C PHE A 98 -0.24 6.49 -8.76
N LEU A 99 -1.07 7.06 -7.90
CA LEU A 99 -2.19 7.93 -8.26
C LEU A 99 -1.71 9.24 -8.91
N GLU A 100 -0.51 9.71 -8.57
CA GLU A 100 0.15 10.80 -9.29
C GLU A 100 0.57 10.31 -10.70
N LEU A 101 0.15 11.03 -11.76
CA LEU A 101 0.17 10.63 -13.19
C LEU A 101 1.55 10.26 -13.80
N TYR A 102 2.62 10.29 -13.02
CA TYR A 102 4.01 10.08 -13.44
C TYR A 102 4.28 8.66 -13.92
N THR A 103 3.56 7.68 -13.35
CA THR A 103 3.79 6.26 -13.62
C THR A 103 3.27 5.85 -15.00
N LEU A 104 2.16 6.44 -15.45
CA LEU A 104 1.56 6.15 -16.75
C LEU A 104 2.46 6.61 -17.90
N ARG A 105 2.88 7.89 -17.86
CA ARG A 105 3.76 8.48 -18.87
C ARG A 105 5.08 7.74 -18.99
N LEU A 106 5.67 7.35 -17.86
CA LEU A 106 6.89 6.54 -17.85
C LEU A 106 6.72 5.20 -18.58
N LEU A 107 5.59 4.51 -18.35
CA LEU A 107 5.32 3.25 -19.02
C LEU A 107 5.09 3.46 -20.52
N GLU A 108 4.47 4.57 -20.93
CA GLU A 108 4.29 4.93 -22.35
C GLU A 108 5.64 5.11 -23.03
N ASP A 109 6.54 5.86 -22.39
CA ASP A 109 7.91 6.05 -22.86
C ASP A 109 8.66 4.72 -23.01
N PHE A 110 8.53 3.79 -22.05
CA PHE A 110 9.20 2.49 -22.15
C PHE A 110 8.54 1.54 -23.15
N LYS A 111 7.23 1.67 -23.39
CA LYS A 111 6.53 0.95 -24.46
C LYS A 111 7.07 1.38 -25.82
N GLU A 112 7.22 2.68 -26.05
CA GLU A 112 7.64 3.23 -27.36
C GLU A 112 9.15 3.19 -27.59
N TYR A 113 9.95 3.53 -26.58
CA TYR A 113 11.39 3.75 -26.69
C TYR A 113 12.21 2.83 -25.77
N GLY A 114 11.63 1.71 -25.34
CA GLY A 114 12.31 0.74 -24.47
C GLY A 114 13.64 0.25 -25.03
N ILE A 115 14.62 0.06 -24.16
CA ILE A 115 15.99 -0.34 -24.51
C ILE A 115 16.04 -1.79 -25.01
N SER A 116 15.06 -2.61 -24.62
CA SER A 116 14.93 -4.00 -25.04
C SER A 116 13.48 -4.37 -25.33
N SER A 117 13.28 -5.37 -26.18
CA SER A 117 11.97 -5.92 -26.50
C SER A 117 11.20 -6.40 -25.27
N ASP A 118 11.90 -6.98 -24.28
CA ASP A 118 11.33 -7.38 -22.99
C ASP A 118 10.82 -6.18 -22.19
N THR A 119 11.57 -5.08 -22.16
CA THR A 119 11.17 -3.85 -21.47
C THR A 119 9.91 -3.26 -22.09
N SER A 120 9.89 -3.12 -23.42
CA SER A 120 8.74 -2.61 -24.16
C SER A 120 7.52 -3.51 -24.00
N SER A 121 7.71 -4.83 -24.04
CA SER A 121 6.61 -5.81 -23.89
C SER A 121 6.01 -5.76 -22.48
N LYS A 122 6.85 -5.69 -21.43
CA LYS A 122 6.37 -5.55 -20.05
C LYS A 122 5.67 -4.22 -19.82
N ALA A 123 6.22 -3.12 -20.34
CA ALA A 123 5.59 -1.80 -20.25
C ALA A 123 4.21 -1.80 -20.93
N PHE A 124 4.09 -2.41 -22.12
CA PHE A 124 2.82 -2.60 -22.82
C PHE A 124 1.81 -3.41 -22.00
N GLN A 125 2.23 -4.55 -21.42
CA GLN A 125 1.35 -5.38 -20.60
C GLN A 125 0.82 -4.61 -19.37
N LEU A 126 1.69 -3.88 -18.67
CA LEU A 126 1.30 -3.06 -17.53
C LEU A 126 0.34 -1.94 -17.95
N LEU A 127 0.63 -1.23 -19.05
CA LEU A 127 -0.26 -0.21 -19.61
C LEU A 127 -1.60 -0.76 -20.06
N SER A 128 -1.69 -2.03 -20.47
CA SER A 128 -2.97 -2.62 -20.87
C SER A 128 -3.90 -2.86 -19.67
N ALA A 129 -3.36 -2.95 -18.46
CA ALA A 129 -4.11 -3.21 -17.24
C ALA A 129 -4.62 -1.93 -16.56
N ILE A 130 -3.83 -0.86 -16.56
CA ILE A 130 -4.09 0.38 -15.81
C ILE A 130 -5.35 1.17 -16.26
N PRO A 131 -5.64 1.36 -17.56
CA PRO A 131 -6.76 2.19 -18.00
C PRO A 131 -8.12 1.50 -17.86
N LYS A 132 -8.15 0.25 -17.41
CA LYS A 132 -9.41 -0.48 -17.19
C LYS A 132 -10.18 0.17 -16.05
N LEU A 133 -11.48 0.39 -16.23
CA LEU A 133 -12.34 0.98 -15.20
C LEU A 133 -12.24 0.22 -13.86
N GLU A 134 -12.25 -1.11 -13.90
CA GLU A 134 -12.08 -1.94 -12.71
C GLU A 134 -10.78 -1.64 -11.96
N PHE A 135 -9.67 -1.39 -12.68
CA PHE A 135 -8.40 -1.01 -12.07
C PHE A 135 -8.48 0.37 -11.43
N VAL A 136 -9.02 1.37 -12.15
CA VAL A 136 -9.13 2.75 -11.67
C VAL A 136 -9.99 2.83 -10.41
N VAL A 137 -11.17 2.19 -10.43
CA VAL A 137 -12.07 2.12 -9.27
C VAL A 137 -11.38 1.39 -8.10
N SER A 138 -10.73 0.25 -8.37
CA SER A 138 -10.03 -0.52 -7.33
C SER A 138 -8.89 0.26 -6.70
N LEU A 139 -8.17 1.05 -7.50
CA LEU A 139 -7.07 1.88 -7.04
C LEU A 139 -7.59 3.01 -6.15
N GLN A 140 -8.66 3.68 -6.55
CA GLN A 140 -9.30 4.74 -5.75
C GLN A 140 -9.79 4.21 -4.41
N VAL A 141 -10.55 3.10 -4.42
CA VAL A 141 -11.06 2.45 -3.20
C VAL A 141 -9.92 2.02 -2.28
N SER A 142 -8.83 1.51 -2.85
CA SER A 142 -7.63 1.16 -2.07
C SER A 142 -6.99 2.41 -1.46
N GLY A 143 -6.85 3.50 -2.22
CA GLY A 143 -6.31 4.76 -1.71
C GLY A 143 -7.11 5.32 -0.53
N ASP A 144 -8.43 5.28 -0.62
CA ASP A 144 -9.33 5.73 0.45
C ASP A 144 -9.21 4.84 1.69
N LEU A 145 -9.27 3.52 1.52
CA LEU A 145 -9.10 2.57 2.62
C LEU A 145 -7.77 2.79 3.35
N PHE A 146 -6.69 3.00 2.60
CA PHE A 146 -5.36 3.20 3.18
C PHE A 146 -5.28 4.53 3.93
N SER A 147 -5.89 5.58 3.38
CA SER A 147 -5.94 6.90 4.00
C SER A 147 -6.71 6.91 5.32
N LEU A 148 -7.88 6.26 5.36
CA LEU A 148 -8.70 6.13 6.57
C LEU A 148 -8.02 5.29 7.66
N THR A 149 -7.23 4.29 7.28
CA THR A 149 -6.60 3.35 8.22
C THR A 149 -5.21 3.77 8.68
N LEU A 150 -4.60 4.78 8.04
CA LEU A 150 -3.27 5.29 8.37
C LEU A 150 -3.15 5.85 9.78
N PRO A 151 -4.07 6.71 10.28
CA PRO A 151 -3.93 7.29 11.62
C PRO A 151 -3.85 6.20 12.69
N LEU A 152 -4.71 5.19 12.60
CA LEU A 152 -4.72 4.03 13.51
C LEU A 152 -3.42 3.21 13.38
N CYS A 153 -2.93 2.96 12.16
CA CYS A 153 -1.63 2.31 11.94
C CYS A 153 -0.48 3.06 12.64
N LYS A 154 -0.41 4.39 12.48
CA LYS A 154 0.64 5.23 13.09
C LYS A 154 0.49 5.28 14.61
N PHE A 155 -0.74 5.34 15.11
CA PHE A 155 -1.02 5.34 16.55
C PHE A 155 -0.53 4.04 17.21
N LEU A 156 -0.83 2.89 16.61
CA LEU A 156 -0.40 1.58 17.09
C LEU A 156 1.13 1.37 17.08
N GLN A 157 1.87 2.17 16.31
CA GLN A 157 3.34 2.12 16.23
C GLN A 157 4.04 3.05 17.23
N LYS A 158 3.31 3.88 17.97
CA LYS A 158 3.90 4.76 18.99
C LYS A 158 4.47 3.92 20.13
N VAL A 159 5.60 4.37 20.67
CA VAL A 159 6.24 3.76 21.85
C VAL A 159 5.31 3.80 23.07
N GLU A 160 4.64 4.94 23.24
CA GLU A 160 3.59 5.13 24.24
C GLU A 160 2.23 5.04 23.54
N CYS A 161 1.42 4.07 23.96
CA CYS A 161 0.10 3.82 23.43
C CYS A 161 -0.87 3.61 24.60
N ASP A 162 -1.79 4.56 24.78
CA ASP A 162 -2.88 4.41 25.74
C ASP A 162 -3.96 3.50 25.17
N LEU A 163 -4.33 2.44 25.89
CA LEU A 163 -5.28 1.43 25.43
C LEU A 163 -6.71 1.97 25.32
N SER A 164 -7.09 2.96 26.13
CA SER A 164 -8.41 3.59 26.03
C SER A 164 -8.49 4.42 24.75
N GLN A 165 -7.49 5.26 24.50
CA GLN A 165 -7.38 6.04 23.26
C GLN A 165 -7.29 5.12 22.04
N LEU A 166 -6.63 3.97 22.14
CA LEU A 166 -6.62 2.98 21.06
C LEU A 166 -8.04 2.48 20.74
N CYS A 167 -8.83 2.14 21.77
CA CYS A 167 -10.21 1.71 21.57
C CYS A 167 -11.05 2.79 20.86
N ASP A 168 -10.83 4.06 21.21
CA ASP A 168 -11.55 5.17 20.58
C ASP A 168 -11.11 5.37 19.13
N HIS A 169 -9.80 5.36 18.83
CA HIS A 169 -9.31 5.42 17.45
C HIS A 169 -9.79 4.24 16.57
N ILE A 170 -10.00 3.06 17.16
CA ILE A 170 -10.58 1.92 16.44
C ILE A 170 -12.04 2.19 16.09
N LYS A 171 -12.83 2.76 17.01
CA LYS A 171 -14.22 3.13 16.75
C LYS A 171 -14.30 4.20 15.67
N ASP A 172 -13.49 5.26 15.78
CA ASP A 172 -13.44 6.33 14.78
C ASP A 172 -13.14 5.77 13.38
N ALA A 173 -12.16 4.87 13.26
CA ALA A 173 -11.84 4.23 11.99
C ALA A 173 -12.98 3.36 11.44
N ILE A 174 -13.74 2.68 12.31
CA ILE A 174 -14.91 1.89 11.90
C ILE A 174 -16.05 2.80 11.44
N ASP A 175 -16.30 3.90 12.15
CA ASP A 175 -17.33 4.87 11.82
C ASP A 175 -17.03 5.56 10.49
N ASP A 176 -15.78 5.97 10.26
CA ASP A 176 -15.33 6.54 9.00
C ASP A 176 -15.50 5.57 7.81
N LEU A 177 -15.13 4.29 8.00
CA LEU A 177 -15.32 3.26 6.98
C LEU A 177 -16.81 2.99 6.69
N SER A 178 -17.64 2.99 7.73
CA SER A 178 -19.09 2.80 7.62
C SER A 178 -19.74 3.98 6.87
N LEU A 179 -19.31 5.20 7.17
CA LEU A 179 -19.75 6.41 6.47
C LEU A 179 -19.35 6.38 4.99
N LYS A 180 -18.12 5.95 4.69
CA LYS A 180 -17.62 5.79 3.31
C LYS A 180 -18.47 4.76 2.55
N GLN A 181 -18.83 3.65 3.19
CA GLN A 181 -19.71 2.65 2.60
C GLN A 181 -21.11 3.20 2.30
N LEU A 182 -21.68 4.01 3.20
CA LEU A 182 -22.99 4.62 3.01
C LEU A 182 -23.00 5.63 1.84
N ARG A 183 -21.89 6.34 1.64
CA ARG A 183 -21.74 7.36 0.59
C ARG A 183 -21.21 6.82 -0.74
N ALA A 184 -20.90 5.52 -0.81
CA ALA A 184 -20.20 4.92 -1.94
C ALA A 184 -20.90 5.18 -3.29
N GLU A 185 -22.24 5.08 -3.37
CA GLU A 185 -22.98 5.36 -4.60
C GLU A 185 -22.90 6.83 -5.02
N THR A 186 -23.00 7.75 -4.06
CA THR A 186 -22.95 9.19 -4.34
C THR A 186 -21.56 9.57 -4.82
N GLU A 187 -20.52 9.15 -4.11
CA GLU A 187 -19.14 9.43 -4.48
C GLU A 187 -18.78 8.78 -5.83
N PHE A 188 -19.25 7.56 -6.10
CA PHE A 188 -19.03 6.91 -7.39
C PHE A 188 -19.55 7.76 -8.55
N ARG A 189 -20.75 8.35 -8.43
CA ARG A 189 -21.35 9.22 -9.46
C ARG A 189 -20.66 10.57 -9.62
N GLU A 190 -19.92 11.03 -8.63
CA GLU A 190 -19.14 12.27 -8.73
C GLU A 190 -17.87 12.07 -9.56
N PHE A 191 -17.29 10.86 -9.53
CA PHE A 191 -16.05 10.53 -10.21
C PHE A 191 -16.22 9.82 -11.57
N PHE A 192 -17.37 9.16 -11.81
CA PHE A 192 -17.63 8.34 -13.00
C PHE A 192 -19.02 8.60 -13.59
#